data_AF-A0A645JP36-F1
#
_entry.id   AF-A0A645JP36-F1
#
_cell.length_a   1.000
_cell.length_b   1.000
_cell.length_c   1.000
_cell.angle_alpha   90.00
_cell.angle_beta   90.00
_cell.angle_gamma   90.00
#
_symmetry.space_group_name_H-M   'P 1'
#
loop_
_entity.id
_entity.type
_entity.pdbx_description
1 polymer ?
#
loop_
_entity_poly.entity_id
_entity_poly.type
_entity_poly.pdbx_seq_one_letter_code
_entity_poly.pdbx_strand_id
1 'polypeptide(L)'
;MYREVYEETGITVDKDSIKYLGSHYVTSKEIVMLTFMAKYVNGDIKKSEEVEWAQWGRLEDALCEMKEDEIGKDVVKKVLKEVGYNGDKAYICDIDLI
;
A
#
# COMPACT_ATOMS: atom_id res chain seq x y z
N MET A 1 -1.73 10.36 -7.65
CA MET A 1 -1.01 9.74 -6.53
C MET A 1 -0.82 10.73 -5.39
N TYR A 2 0.20 11.60 -5.35
CA TYR A 2 0.45 12.42 -4.15
C TYR A 2 -0.70 13.37 -3.78
N ARG A 3 -1.45 13.87 -4.77
CA ARG A 3 -2.68 14.65 -4.53
C ARG A 3 -3.76 13.79 -3.87
N GLU A 4 -4.06 12.63 -4.45
CA GLU A 4 -5.03 11.65 -3.91
C GLU A 4 -4.69 11.29 -2.46
N VAL A 5 -3.43 10.97 -2.15
CA VAL A 5 -3.00 10.65 -0.78
C VAL A 5 -3.34 11.78 0.21
N TYR A 6 -3.10 13.03 -0.16
CA TYR A 6 -3.41 14.17 0.69
C TYR A 6 -4.92 14.40 0.82
N GLU A 7 -5.67 14.31 -0.28
CA GLU A 7 -7.13 14.49 -0.29
C GLU A 7 -7.85 13.39 0.50
N GLU A 8 -7.37 12.15 0.44
CA GLU A 8 -7.98 10.99 1.10
C GLU A 8 -7.57 10.82 2.56
N THR A 9 -6.34 11.20 2.94
CA THR A 9 -5.78 10.87 4.26
C THR A 9 -5.20 12.05 5.03
N GLY A 10 -5.05 13.22 4.41
CA GLY A 10 -4.47 14.41 5.04
C GLY A 10 -2.95 14.36 5.24
N ILE A 11 -2.27 13.27 4.86
CA ILE A 11 -0.81 13.15 4.98
C ILE A 11 -0.10 13.67 3.74
N THR A 12 1.12 14.15 3.93
CA THR A 12 2.02 14.52 2.84
C THR A 12 3.11 13.47 2.66
N VAL A 13 3.48 13.26 1.40
CA VAL A 13 4.54 12.33 1.00
C VAL A 13 5.67 13.08 0.31
N ASP A 14 6.88 12.54 0.42
CA ASP A 14 8.06 13.08 -0.22
C ASP A 14 7.99 12.80 -1.73
N LYS A 15 7.87 13.87 -2.52
CA LYS A 15 7.73 13.80 -3.98
C LYS A 15 8.96 13.20 -4.65
N ASP A 16 10.14 13.40 -4.09
CA ASP A 16 11.40 12.90 -4.67
C ASP A 16 11.60 11.40 -4.37
N SER A 17 10.88 10.88 -3.37
CA SER A 17 10.89 9.45 -3.02
C SER A 17 9.88 8.60 -3.79
N ILE A 18 9.05 9.22 -4.64
CA ILE A 18 8.00 8.51 -5.38
C ILE A 18 8.64 7.53 -6.35
N LYS A 19 8.40 6.24 -6.12
CA LYS A 19 8.87 5.15 -6.98
C LYS A 19 7.69 4.37 -7.53
N TYR A 20 7.69 4.17 -8.85
CA TYR A 20 6.72 3.33 -9.54
C TYR A 20 6.97 1.85 -9.26
N LEU A 21 5.91 1.10 -8.95
CA LEU A 21 5.95 -0.32 -8.60
C LEU A 21 5.26 -1.23 -9.64
N GLY A 22 4.65 -0.65 -10.66
CA GLY A 22 4.02 -1.39 -11.75
C GLY A 22 2.57 -0.98 -12.01
N SER A 23 1.96 -1.70 -12.93
CA SER A 23 0.59 -1.46 -13.36
C SER A 23 -0.20 -2.77 -13.35
N HIS A 24 -1.47 -2.68 -12.96
CA HIS A 24 -2.39 -3.81 -12.93
C HIS A 24 -3.61 -3.48 -13.78
N TYR A 25 -3.98 -4.39 -14.67
CA TYR A 25 -5.26 -4.31 -15.36
C TYR A 25 -6.34 -4.92 -14.49
N VAL A 26 -7.35 -4.13 -14.14
CA VAL A 26 -8.47 -4.57 -13.30
C VAL A 26 -9.66 -4.88 -14.22
N THR A 27 -9.73 -6.13 -14.68
CA THR A 27 -10.73 -6.57 -15.67
C THR A 27 -12.16 -6.25 -15.26
N SER A 28 -12.51 -6.38 -13.99
CA SER A 28 -13.87 -6.13 -13.48
C SER A 28 -14.31 -4.67 -13.58
N LYS A 29 -13.35 -3.74 -13.73
CA LYS A 29 -13.60 -2.30 -13.78
C LYS A 29 -13.12 -1.66 -15.10
N GLU A 30 -12.50 -2.44 -15.99
CA GLU A 30 -11.86 -1.96 -17.22
C GLU A 30 -10.87 -0.79 -17.00
N ILE A 31 -10.22 -0.76 -15.83
CA ILE A 31 -9.24 0.28 -15.47
C ILE A 31 -7.82 -0.27 -15.41
N VAL A 32 -6.85 0.64 -15.60
CA VAL A 32 -5.43 0.39 -15.31
C VAL A 32 -5.08 1.07 -13.99
N MET A 33 -4.71 0.28 -12.99
CA MET A 33 -4.21 0.76 -11.70
C MET A 33 -2.71 0.92 -11.76
N LEU A 34 -2.21 2.12 -11.47
CA LEU A 34 -0.79 2.43 -11.37
C LEU A 34 -0.37 2.45 -9.90
N THR A 35 0.66 1.69 -9.55
CA THR A 35 1.07 1.49 -8.16
C THR A 35 2.40 2.18 -7.88
N PHE A 36 2.51 2.78 -6.70
CA PHE A 36 3.67 3.59 -6.30
C PHE A 36 3.97 3.37 -4.82
N MET A 37 5.21 3.62 -4.44
CA MET A 37 5.62 3.84 -3.05
C MET A 37 6.17 5.24 -2.87
N ALA A 38 6.03 5.79 -1.68
CA ALA A 38 6.61 7.07 -1.29
C ALA A 38 6.89 7.05 0.21
N LYS A 39 7.79 7.93 0.67
CA LYS A 39 8.08 8.14 2.08
C LYS A 39 7.11 9.17 2.66
N TYR A 40 6.63 8.90 3.85
CA TYR A 40 5.87 9.85 4.65
C TYR A 40 6.74 11.08 5.02
N VAL A 41 6.14 12.27 5.01
CA VAL A 41 6.80 13.54 5.40
C VAL A 41 6.14 14.14 6.65
N ASN A 42 4.86 14.47 6.59
CA ASN A 42 4.12 15.07 7.70
C ASN A 42 2.61 14.85 7.58
N GLY A 43 1.87 15.33 8.58
CA GLY A 43 0.41 15.31 8.62
C GLY A 43 -0.12 14.22 9.53
N ASP A 44 -1.30 14.45 10.08
CA ASP A 44 -2.04 13.45 10.84
C ASP A 44 -3.06 12.77 9.92
N ILE A 45 -3.30 11.47 10.13
CA ILE A 45 -4.33 10.76 9.37
C ILE A 45 -5.68 11.40 9.66
N LYS A 46 -6.24 12.02 8.63
CA LYS A 46 -7.58 12.61 8.57
C LYS A 46 -8.25 12.07 7.32
N LYS A 47 -8.94 10.95 7.48
CA LYS A 47 -9.61 10.27 6.37
C LYS A 47 -10.70 11.16 5.76
N SER A 48 -10.88 11.09 4.45
CA SER A 48 -12.02 11.69 3.75
C SER A 48 -13.28 10.84 3.92
N GLU A 49 -14.37 11.25 3.27
CA GLU A 49 -15.61 10.47 3.17
C GLU A 49 -15.45 9.25 2.22
N GLU A 50 -14.47 9.28 1.32
CA GLU A 50 -14.19 8.20 0.37
C GLU A 50 -13.44 7.03 1.00
N VAL A 51 -12.80 7.27 2.15
CA VAL A 51 -12.01 6.27 2.88
C VAL A 51 -12.77 5.78 4.11
N GLU A 52 -13.06 4.49 4.16
CA GLU A 52 -13.72 3.87 5.31
C GLU A 52 -12.81 3.86 6.54
N TRP A 53 -11.53 3.51 6.37
CA TRP A 53 -10.55 3.38 7.45
C TRP A 53 -9.12 3.67 6.97
N ALA A 54 -8.32 4.32 7.81
CA ALA A 54 -6.90 4.56 7.58
C ALA A 54 -6.13 4.53 8.91
N GLN A 55 -5.05 3.75 8.96
CA GLN A 55 -4.16 3.67 10.13
C GLN A 55 -2.74 3.32 9.72
N TRP A 56 -1.79 3.62 10.60
CA TRP A 56 -0.43 3.09 10.46
C TRP A 56 -0.40 1.63 10.95
N GLY A 57 0.05 0.73 10.10
CA GLY A 57 0.31 -0.68 10.43
C GLY A 57 1.80 -0.96 10.56
N ARG A 58 2.15 -2.05 11.24
CA ARG A 58 3.52 -2.56 11.23
C ARG A 58 3.77 -3.34 9.95
N LEU A 59 4.98 -3.25 9.41
CA LEU A 59 5.37 -4.02 8.22
C LEU A 59 5.26 -5.54 8.46
N GLU A 60 5.45 -5.99 9.69
CA GLU A 60 5.32 -7.42 10.07
C GLU A 60 3.89 -7.96 9.97
N ASP A 61 2.89 -7.09 9.96
CA ASP A 61 1.47 -7.46 9.89
C ASP A 61 0.85 -7.12 8.52
N ALA A 62 1.60 -6.44 7.64
CA ALA A 62 1.05 -5.75 6.47
C ALA A 62 0.28 -6.66 5.50
N LEU A 63 0.76 -7.88 5.21
CA LEU A 63 0.04 -8.81 4.33
C LEU A 63 -1.14 -9.48 5.03
N CYS A 64 -1.09 -9.64 6.35
CA CYS A 64 -2.18 -10.23 7.14
C CYS A 64 -3.40 -9.30 7.23
N GLU A 65 -3.19 -7.99 7.18
CA GLU A 65 -4.25 -6.98 7.15
C GLU A 65 -4.98 -6.92 5.79
N MET A 66 -4.39 -7.48 4.72
CA MET A 66 -4.89 -7.37 3.34
C MET A 66 -5.51 -8.68 2.82
N LYS A 67 -6.27 -9.41 3.64
CA LYS A 67 -6.70 -10.80 3.35
C LYS A 67 -7.34 -11.03 1.97
N GLU A 68 -8.15 -10.08 1.49
CA GLU A 68 -8.96 -10.23 0.27
C GLU A 68 -8.45 -9.40 -0.92
N ASP A 69 -7.40 -8.58 -0.72
CA ASP A 69 -6.90 -7.66 -1.76
C ASP A 69 -5.63 -8.19 -2.43
N GLU A 70 -5.79 -8.89 -3.55
CA GLU A 70 -4.68 -9.49 -4.31
C GLU A 70 -3.76 -8.45 -4.95
N ILE A 71 -4.29 -7.30 -5.41
CA ILE A 71 -3.44 -6.23 -5.98
C ILE A 71 -2.69 -5.52 -4.86
N GLY A 72 -3.38 -5.20 -3.76
CA GLY A 72 -2.79 -4.62 -2.55
C GLY A 72 -1.64 -5.47 -2.00
N LYS A 73 -1.85 -6.79 -1.87
CA LYS A 73 -0.80 -7.74 -1.45
C LYS A 73 0.41 -7.71 -2.38
N ASP A 74 0.22 -7.71 -3.69
CA ASP A 74 1.35 -7.64 -4.65
C ASP A 74 2.14 -6.33 -4.48
N VAL A 75 1.45 -5.20 -4.31
CA VAL A 75 2.09 -3.91 -4.06
C VAL A 75 2.88 -3.94 -2.75
N VAL A 76 2.30 -4.45 -1.67
CA VAL A 76 3.00 -4.57 -0.37
C VAL A 76 4.21 -5.49 -0.47
N LYS A 77 4.12 -6.62 -1.17
CA LYS A 77 5.27 -7.53 -1.41
C LYS A 77 6.41 -6.79 -2.12
N LYS A 78 6.10 -5.95 -3.11
CA LYS A 78 7.09 -5.11 -3.80
C LYS A 78 7.70 -4.07 -2.86
N VAL A 79 6.89 -3.41 -2.02
CA VAL A 79 7.37 -2.46 -1.01
C VAL A 79 8.33 -3.14 -0.02
N LEU A 80 7.96 -4.30 0.53
CA LEU A 80 8.78 -5.06 1.47
C LEU A 80 10.14 -5.41 0.86
N LYS A 81 10.16 -5.84 -0.40
CA LYS A 81 11.39 -6.09 -1.16
C LYS A 81 12.23 -4.82 -1.33
N GLU A 82 11.61 -3.71 -1.70
CA GLU A 82 12.29 -2.42 -1.94
C GLU A 82 12.90 -1.82 -0.68
N VAL A 83 12.28 -2.02 0.49
CA VAL A 83 12.82 -1.56 1.78
C VAL A 83 13.79 -2.57 2.41
N GLY A 84 14.05 -3.71 1.75
CA GLY A 84 14.96 -4.75 2.24
C GLY A 84 14.46 -5.44 3.51
N TYR A 85 13.15 -5.62 3.64
CA TYR A 85 12.57 -6.33 4.78
C TYR A 85 12.90 -7.82 4.72
N ASN A 86 13.62 -8.31 5.74
CA ASN A 86 14.09 -9.70 5.83
C ASN A 86 13.29 -10.55 6.85
N GLY A 87 12.17 -10.04 7.36
CA GLY A 87 11.37 -10.75 8.36
C GLY A 87 10.37 -11.70 7.72
N ASP A 88 10.28 -12.94 8.19
CA ASP A 88 9.32 -13.91 7.66
C ASP A 88 7.88 -13.65 8.16
N LYS A 89 7.73 -12.88 9.24
CA LYS A 89 6.44 -12.62 9.90
C LYS A 89 5.38 -12.04 8.98
N ALA A 90 5.78 -11.14 8.08
CA ALA A 90 4.85 -10.53 7.14
C ALA A 90 4.21 -11.57 6.22
N TYR A 91 4.90 -12.68 5.94
CA TYR A 91 4.45 -13.70 5.01
C TYR A 91 3.64 -14.83 5.67
N ILE A 92 3.50 -14.85 7.01
CA ILE A 92 2.85 -15.97 7.72
C ILE A 92 1.42 -16.21 7.21
N CYS A 93 0.66 -15.13 6.96
CA CYS A 93 -0.72 -15.25 6.48
C CYS A 93 -0.84 -15.61 4.98
N ASP A 94 0.29 -15.66 4.27
CA ASP A 94 0.35 -16.06 2.86
C ASP A 94 0.72 -17.55 2.72
N ILE A 95 1.02 -18.24 3.84
CA ILE A 95 1.44 -19.65 3.88
C ILE A 95 0.24 -20.62 3.85
N ASP A 96 -0.98 -20.17 4.18
CA ASP A 96 -2.19 -21.01 4.28
C ASP A 96 -2.89 -21.31 2.94
N LEU A 97 -2.17 -21.34 1.81
CA LEU A 97 -2.72 -21.66 0.47
C LEU A 97 -2.16 -22.95 -0.16
N ILE A 98 -1.60 -23.87 0.64
CA ILE A 98 -1.17 -25.21 0.17
C ILE A 98 -2.17 -26.28 0.60
#